data_AF-A0A920VIH4-F1
#
_entry.id   AF-A0A920VIH4-F1
#
_cell.length_a   1.000
_cell.length_b   1.000
_cell.length_c   1.000
_cell.angle_alpha   90.00
_cell.angle_beta   90.00
_cell.angle_gamma   90.00
#
_symmetry.space_group_name_H-M   'P 1'
#
loop_
_entity.id
_entity.type
_entity.pdbx_description
1 polymer ?
#
loop_
_entity_poly.entity_id
_entity_poly.type
_entity_poly.pdbx_seq_one_letter_code
_entity_poly.pdbx_strand_id
1 'polypeptide(L)'
;MTALLMAVRDGHASTAFALLNRGAEIDQVSAGDHTSPLLMALINGHFGLAMELFNRGADPTIASDAGATPLYIALNTEWIPKSRHPQPTHRLQQEVTYLDLMKAFLDAGVDPNARLTKQLWYTTFGDDYLRTNRTGATPFWRAAYGLDLRAMRLLIEYGADPNIPTQKLAGRGYRGGGVAQPGVLDPSGLPPVPIGGPGAWPIHAASGIGYGEGYAGNIHRHVPESWVSSVRYLIEELGADVNARDHNGYTALHHAAARGDNELILYLVSQGADVSAVSRRGQTVADMANGPVQRILPFLSTVALLEGLGSQNNHNCVAC
;
A
#
# COMPACT_ATOMS: atom_id res chain seq x y z
N MET A 1 -19.60 8.36 19.63
CA MET A 1 -18.46 9.31 19.55
C MET A 1 -18.60 10.30 20.68
N THR A 2 -17.50 10.65 21.34
CA THR A 2 -17.46 11.67 22.41
C THR A 2 -17.38 13.08 21.81
N ALA A 3 -17.61 14.11 22.63
CA ALA A 3 -17.48 15.50 22.19
C ALA A 3 -16.06 15.80 21.67
N LEU A 4 -15.03 15.23 22.32
CA LEU A 4 -13.63 15.37 21.90
C LEU A 4 -13.42 14.76 20.50
N LEU A 5 -13.88 13.52 20.28
CA LEU A 5 -13.75 12.85 18.98
C LEU A 5 -14.44 13.64 17.85
N MET A 6 -15.61 14.23 18.11
CA MET A 6 -16.32 15.06 17.12
C MET A 6 -15.53 16.34 16.80
N ALA A 7 -15.05 17.06 17.82
CA ALA A 7 -14.24 18.26 17.64
C ALA A 7 -12.95 17.96 16.85
N VAL A 8 -12.30 16.84 17.16
CA VAL A 8 -11.06 16.42 16.49
C VAL A 8 -11.29 15.99 15.05
N ARG A 9 -12.34 15.20 14.79
CA ARG A 9 -12.71 14.79 13.43
C ARG A 9 -12.93 15.99 12.51
N ASP A 10 -13.62 17.01 13.02
CA ASP A 10 -13.97 18.20 12.26
C ASP A 10 -12.83 19.25 12.24
N GLY A 11 -11.71 19.00 12.95
CA GLY A 11 -10.54 19.88 12.96
C GLY A 11 -10.68 21.12 13.86
N HIS A 12 -11.66 21.15 14.75
CA HIS A 12 -11.91 22.25 15.68
C HIS A 12 -10.92 22.22 16.86
N ALA A 13 -9.66 22.54 16.59
CA ALA A 13 -8.56 22.49 17.56
C ALA A 13 -8.87 23.24 18.87
N SER A 14 -9.36 24.49 18.79
CA SER A 14 -9.72 25.28 19.96
C SER A 14 -10.77 24.61 20.84
N THR A 15 -11.78 23.98 20.23
CA THR A 15 -12.83 23.24 20.95
C THR A 15 -12.27 21.96 21.56
N ALA A 16 -11.46 21.21 20.80
CA ALA A 16 -10.82 19.99 21.30
C ALA A 16 -9.96 20.29 22.54
N PHE A 17 -9.14 21.35 22.50
CA PHE A 17 -8.30 21.74 23.63
C PHE A 17 -9.10 22.28 24.81
N ALA A 18 -10.19 23.02 24.57
CA ALA A 18 -11.09 23.44 25.65
C ALA A 18 -11.71 22.24 26.38
N LEU A 19 -12.06 21.17 25.65
CA LEU A 19 -12.58 19.92 26.23
C LEU A 19 -11.50 19.20 27.06
N LEU A 20 -10.28 19.06 26.53
CA LEU A 20 -9.16 18.46 27.27
C LEU A 20 -8.86 19.24 28.55
N ASN A 21 -8.85 20.57 28.50
CA ASN A 21 -8.65 21.43 29.67
C ASN A 21 -9.77 21.29 30.72
N ARG A 22 -10.92 20.73 30.35
CA ARG A 22 -12.05 20.42 31.24
C ARG A 22 -12.12 18.95 31.65
N GLY A 23 -11.07 18.18 31.39
CA GLY A 23 -10.95 16.79 31.81
C GLY A 23 -11.54 15.77 30.84
N ALA A 24 -11.69 16.12 29.55
CA ALA A 24 -11.96 15.09 28.54
C ALA A 24 -10.74 14.16 28.41
N GLU A 25 -10.97 12.85 28.45
CA GLU A 25 -9.94 11.83 28.34
C GLU A 25 -9.30 11.83 26.94
N ILE A 26 -7.99 12.13 26.86
CA ILE A 26 -7.27 12.36 25.60
C ILE A 26 -7.18 11.11 24.70
N ASP A 27 -7.24 9.94 25.31
CA ASP A 27 -7.12 8.64 24.65
C ASP A 27 -8.45 7.87 24.60
N GLN A 28 -9.57 8.53 24.92
CA GLN A 28 -10.87 7.87 24.86
C GLN A 28 -11.25 7.51 23.43
N VAL A 29 -11.20 6.21 23.15
CA VAL A 29 -11.46 5.64 21.82
C VAL A 29 -12.95 5.65 21.44
N SER A 30 -13.21 5.65 20.13
CA SER A 30 -14.56 5.52 19.61
C SER A 30 -15.11 4.11 19.86
N ALA A 31 -16.41 3.99 20.12
CA ALA A 31 -17.05 2.69 20.38
C ALA A 31 -17.14 1.77 19.13
N GLY A 32 -16.85 2.28 17.93
CA GLY A 32 -17.07 1.56 16.68
C GLY A 32 -15.83 0.84 16.15
N ASP A 33 -14.70 1.55 16.04
CA ASP A 33 -13.43 1.04 15.46
C ASP A 33 -12.26 1.24 16.45
N HIS A 34 -12.55 1.54 17.72
CA HIS A 34 -11.57 1.88 18.76
C HIS A 34 -10.56 2.96 18.33
N THR A 35 -10.99 3.88 17.47
CA THR A 35 -10.18 5.02 17.01
C THR A 35 -9.98 6.03 18.13
N SER A 36 -8.72 6.30 18.53
CA SER A 36 -8.36 7.36 19.48
C SER A 36 -8.51 8.76 18.86
N PRO A 37 -8.55 9.84 19.67
CA PRO A 37 -8.53 11.20 19.15
C PRO A 37 -7.31 11.50 18.27
N LEU A 38 -6.10 11.07 18.65
CA LEU A 38 -4.91 11.21 17.81
C LEU A 38 -5.09 10.53 16.44
N LEU A 39 -5.56 9.29 16.43
CA LEU A 39 -5.81 8.55 15.19
C LEU A 39 -6.90 9.21 14.34
N MET A 40 -7.97 9.72 14.97
CA MET A 40 -9.06 10.43 14.30
C MET A 40 -8.56 11.71 13.61
N ALA A 41 -7.67 12.47 14.24
CA ALA A 41 -7.06 13.65 13.65
C ALA A 41 -6.29 13.29 12.36
N LEU A 42 -5.50 12.21 12.41
CA LEU A 42 -4.70 11.74 11.28
C LEU A 42 -5.56 11.20 10.13
N ILE A 43 -6.62 10.43 10.42
CA ILE A 43 -7.56 9.94 9.39
C ILE A 43 -8.19 11.12 8.63
N ASN A 44 -8.48 12.22 9.32
CA ASN A 44 -9.09 13.41 8.75
C ASN A 44 -8.06 14.47 8.28
N GLY A 45 -6.77 14.13 8.27
CA GLY A 45 -5.69 14.99 7.74
C GLY A 45 -5.43 16.26 8.54
N HIS A 46 -5.77 16.29 9.83
CA HIS A 46 -5.49 17.40 10.73
C HIS A 46 -4.12 17.20 11.40
N PHE A 47 -3.03 17.27 10.63
CA PHE A 47 -1.67 16.96 11.09
C PHE A 47 -1.16 17.88 12.21
N GLY A 48 -1.42 19.18 12.14
CA GLY A 48 -1.10 20.12 13.22
C GLY A 48 -1.87 19.80 14.50
N LEU A 49 -3.16 19.49 14.40
CA LEU A 49 -3.96 19.04 15.55
C LEU A 49 -3.44 17.71 16.11
N ALA A 50 -3.07 16.77 15.25
CA ALA A 50 -2.50 15.48 15.66
C ALA A 50 -1.18 15.67 16.43
N MET A 51 -0.27 16.51 15.93
CA MET A 51 0.99 16.83 16.61
C MET A 51 0.73 17.45 17.97
N GLU A 52 -0.25 18.34 18.05
CA GLU A 52 -0.57 19.08 19.26
C GLU A 52 -1.33 18.21 20.29
N LEU A 53 -2.08 17.19 19.85
CA LEU A 53 -2.59 16.13 20.72
C LEU A 53 -1.46 15.26 21.26
N PHE A 54 -0.51 14.85 20.41
CA PHE A 54 0.67 14.09 20.81
C PHE A 54 1.52 14.85 21.83
N ASN A 55 1.78 16.14 21.62
CA ASN A 55 2.49 17.01 22.56
C ASN A 55 1.79 17.14 23.93
N ARG A 56 0.46 16.90 23.99
CA ARG A 56 -0.32 16.85 25.23
C ARG A 56 -0.36 15.48 25.88
N GLY A 57 0.38 14.51 25.36
CA GLY A 57 0.48 13.17 25.93
C GLY A 57 -0.53 12.17 25.38
N ALA A 58 -1.13 12.41 24.21
CA ALA A 58 -1.92 11.38 23.52
C ALA A 58 -1.02 10.19 23.15
N ASP A 59 -1.46 8.96 23.45
CA ASP A 59 -0.67 7.76 23.22
C ASP A 59 -0.59 7.41 21.72
N PRO A 60 0.60 7.45 21.11
CA PRO A 60 0.78 7.16 19.68
C PRO A 60 0.76 5.67 19.35
N THR A 61 0.57 4.77 20.34
CA THR A 61 0.52 3.32 20.17
C THR A 61 -0.89 2.77 20.03
N ILE A 62 -1.93 3.56 20.37
CA ILE A 62 -3.33 3.11 20.30
C ILE A 62 -3.76 2.91 18.84
N ALA A 63 -3.93 1.65 18.45
CA ALA A 63 -4.37 1.25 17.13
C ALA A 63 -5.90 1.12 17.03
N SER A 64 -6.45 1.29 15.82
CA SER A 64 -7.84 0.91 15.55
C SER A 64 -8.04 -0.61 15.55
N ASP A 65 -9.28 -1.07 15.46
CA ASP A 65 -9.59 -2.51 15.36
C ASP A 65 -8.92 -3.21 14.17
N ALA A 66 -8.50 -2.44 13.16
CA ALA A 66 -7.77 -2.92 12.00
C ALA A 66 -6.24 -2.97 12.20
N GLY A 67 -5.75 -2.72 13.42
CA GLY A 67 -4.32 -2.65 13.71
C GLY A 67 -3.63 -1.41 13.15
N ALA A 68 -4.40 -0.40 12.73
CA ALA A 68 -3.84 0.84 12.21
C ALA A 68 -3.35 1.75 13.34
N THR A 69 -2.03 1.87 13.47
CA THR A 69 -1.39 2.83 14.39
C THR A 69 -1.36 4.24 13.80
N PRO A 70 -1.22 5.29 14.63
CA PRO A 70 -0.93 6.65 14.20
C PRO A 70 0.21 6.74 13.18
N LEU A 71 1.29 5.99 13.36
CA LEU A 71 2.41 5.91 12.41
C LEU A 71 1.96 5.44 11.02
N TYR A 72 1.20 4.34 10.95
CA TYR A 72 0.69 3.82 9.68
C TYR A 72 -0.28 4.82 9.01
N ILE A 73 -1.12 5.49 9.81
CA ILE A 73 -2.15 6.40 9.28
C ILE A 73 -1.58 7.71 8.78
N ALA A 74 -0.53 8.26 9.38
CA ALA A 74 0.16 9.44 8.83
C ALA A 74 0.57 9.20 7.35
N LEU A 75 1.21 8.06 7.07
CA LEU A 75 1.55 7.63 5.71
C LEU A 75 0.34 7.35 4.83
N ASN A 76 -0.64 6.62 5.38
CA ASN A 76 -1.82 6.24 4.61
C ASN A 76 -2.63 7.45 4.16
N THR A 77 -2.77 8.46 5.03
CA THR A 77 -3.48 9.69 4.74
C THR A 77 -2.71 10.56 3.73
N GLU A 78 -1.39 10.64 3.84
CA GLU A 78 -0.58 11.38 2.85
C GLU A 78 -0.83 10.84 1.44
N TRP A 79 -0.63 9.54 1.28
CA TRP A 79 -0.71 8.83 0.00
C TRP A 79 -2.09 8.23 -0.26
N ILE A 80 -3.16 8.80 0.30
CA ILE A 80 -4.51 8.27 0.11
C ILE A 80 -4.85 8.20 -1.39
N PRO A 81 -5.41 7.09 -1.90
CA PRO A 81 -5.83 6.98 -3.29
C PRO A 81 -6.85 8.05 -3.64
N LYS A 82 -6.85 8.52 -4.89
CA LYS A 82 -7.86 9.45 -5.41
C LYS A 82 -9.25 8.81 -5.30
N SER A 83 -10.23 9.59 -4.89
CA SER A 83 -11.62 9.19 -4.84
C SER A 83 -12.51 10.25 -5.47
N ARG A 84 -13.73 9.86 -5.86
CA ARG A 84 -14.80 10.78 -6.26
C ARG A 84 -15.46 11.46 -5.05
N HIS A 85 -15.15 10.99 -3.85
CA HIS A 85 -15.67 11.54 -2.60
C HIS A 85 -14.69 12.57 -2.01
N PRO A 86 -15.18 13.56 -1.24
CA PRO A 86 -14.31 14.51 -0.55
C PRO A 86 -13.24 13.80 0.29
N GLN A 87 -12.00 14.29 0.20
CA GLN A 87 -10.85 13.74 0.88
C GLN A 87 -10.23 14.79 1.81
N PRO A 88 -9.50 14.38 2.86
CA PRO A 88 -8.93 15.29 3.84
C PRO A 88 -7.77 16.13 3.28
N THR A 89 -8.06 17.15 2.48
CA THR A 89 -7.07 17.99 1.79
C THR A 89 -6.38 18.99 2.70
N HIS A 90 -6.91 19.23 3.90
CA HIS A 90 -6.36 20.21 4.85
C HIS A 90 -4.88 19.95 5.17
N ARG A 91 -4.43 18.69 5.17
CA ARG A 91 -3.03 18.31 5.36
C ARG A 91 -2.06 18.96 4.36
N LEU A 92 -2.53 19.29 3.16
CA LEU A 92 -1.69 19.86 2.09
C LEU A 92 -1.38 21.35 2.33
N GLN A 93 -2.01 21.98 3.33
CA GLN A 93 -1.87 23.40 3.64
C GLN A 93 -1.30 23.64 5.04
N GLN A 94 -0.98 22.57 5.78
CA GLN A 94 -0.46 22.65 7.15
C GLN A 94 1.07 22.65 7.14
N GLU A 95 1.67 23.31 8.12
CA GLU A 95 3.13 23.34 8.30
C GLU A 95 3.67 22.00 8.78
N VAL A 96 2.95 21.35 9.71
CA VAL A 96 3.29 20.00 10.18
C VAL A 96 3.05 18.99 9.06
N THR A 97 4.12 18.32 8.64
CA THR A 97 4.08 17.29 7.61
C THR A 97 3.84 15.90 8.22
N TYR A 98 3.47 14.94 7.37
CA TYR A 98 3.39 13.54 7.80
C TYR A 98 4.75 12.99 8.27
N LEU A 99 5.88 13.47 7.73
CA LEU A 99 7.21 13.04 8.16
C LEU A 99 7.57 13.57 9.55
N ASP A 100 7.14 14.80 9.89
CA ASP A 100 7.33 15.35 11.24
C ASP A 100 6.59 14.49 12.27
N LEU A 101 5.34 14.12 11.96
CA LEU A 101 4.53 13.21 12.78
C LEU A 101 5.17 11.81 12.88
N MET A 102 5.58 11.23 11.76
CA MET A 102 6.25 9.93 11.76
C MET A 102 7.48 9.94 12.64
N LYS A 103 8.35 10.96 12.48
CA LYS A 103 9.55 11.09 13.28
C LYS A 103 9.21 11.22 14.76
N ALA A 104 8.25 12.06 15.12
CA ALA A 104 7.81 12.24 16.51
C ALA A 104 7.31 10.91 17.14
N PHE A 105 6.53 10.13 16.39
CA PHE A 105 6.04 8.82 16.88
C PHE A 105 7.17 7.79 17.00
N LEU A 106 8.10 7.76 16.06
CA LEU A 106 9.25 6.87 16.08
C LEU A 106 10.22 7.24 17.22
N ASP A 107 10.46 8.53 17.47
CA ASP A 107 11.22 9.04 18.62
C ASP A 107 10.59 8.61 19.96
N ALA A 108 9.26 8.47 20.00
CA ALA A 108 8.52 7.96 21.16
C ALA A 108 8.54 6.42 21.30
N GLY A 109 9.23 5.71 20.40
CA GLY A 109 9.39 4.25 20.47
C GLY A 109 8.21 3.47 19.89
N VAL A 110 7.38 4.06 19.03
CA VAL A 110 6.33 3.32 18.31
C VAL A 110 6.98 2.28 17.38
N ASP A 111 6.52 1.03 17.47
CA ASP A 111 7.00 -0.06 16.62
C ASP A 111 6.77 0.23 15.13
N PRO A 112 7.84 0.37 14.31
CA PRO A 112 7.72 0.61 12.88
C PRO A 112 7.24 -0.62 12.09
N ASN A 113 7.16 -1.79 12.74
CA ASN A 113 6.73 -3.05 12.15
C ASN A 113 5.30 -3.44 12.54
N ALA A 114 4.56 -2.56 13.22
CA ALA A 114 3.16 -2.79 13.55
C ALA A 114 2.35 -3.11 12.29
N ARG A 115 1.53 -4.16 12.34
CA ARG A 115 0.86 -4.73 11.17
C ARG A 115 -0.64 -4.47 11.22
N LEU A 116 -1.21 -4.14 10.06
CA LEU A 116 -2.67 -4.19 9.89
C LEU A 116 -3.19 -5.61 10.11
N THR A 117 -4.37 -5.73 10.73
CA THR A 117 -5.09 -7.00 10.92
C THR A 117 -6.22 -7.20 9.90
N LYS A 118 -6.65 -6.12 9.22
CA LYS A 118 -7.65 -6.17 8.13
C LYS A 118 -7.52 -4.94 7.21
N GLN A 119 -8.22 -4.96 6.07
CA GLN A 119 -8.30 -3.83 5.14
C GLN A 119 -8.99 -2.63 5.80
N LEU A 120 -8.42 -1.44 5.63
CA LEU A 120 -9.00 -0.19 6.13
C LEU A 120 -10.18 0.26 5.27
N TRP A 121 -11.35 0.41 5.90
CA TRP A 121 -12.62 0.74 5.23
C TRP A 121 -12.63 2.15 4.61
N TYR A 122 -11.81 3.08 5.11
CA TYR A 122 -11.74 4.48 4.65
C TYR A 122 -10.60 4.74 3.65
N THR A 123 -9.96 3.70 3.10
CA THR A 123 -8.86 3.91 2.13
C THR A 123 -9.35 4.54 0.84
N THR A 124 -10.40 3.96 0.29
CA THR A 124 -11.18 4.50 -0.80
C THR A 124 -12.54 4.71 -0.17
N PHE A 125 -12.92 5.95 0.12
CA PHE A 125 -14.27 6.25 0.60
C PHE A 125 -15.27 5.75 -0.48
N GLY A 126 -15.74 4.51 -0.40
CA GLY A 126 -16.47 3.81 -1.47
C GLY A 126 -15.86 2.44 -1.86
N ASP A 127 -16.01 2.04 -3.12
CA ASP A 127 -15.46 0.78 -3.63
C ASP A 127 -13.93 0.83 -3.75
N ASP A 128 -13.25 -0.17 -3.21
CA ASP A 128 -11.79 -0.32 -3.34
C ASP A 128 -11.41 -0.87 -4.72
N TYR A 129 -11.02 0.03 -5.62
CA TYR A 129 -10.54 -0.33 -6.94
C TYR A 129 -9.03 -0.52 -7.05
N LEU A 130 -8.28 -0.46 -5.94
CA LEU A 130 -6.85 -0.76 -5.95
C LEU A 130 -6.60 -2.25 -6.18
N ARG A 131 -7.60 -3.10 -5.88
CA ARG A 131 -7.51 -4.57 -5.94
C ARG A 131 -6.31 -5.14 -5.19
N THR A 132 -5.85 -4.41 -4.18
CA THR A 132 -4.70 -4.74 -3.36
C THR A 132 -5.16 -4.84 -1.91
N ASN A 133 -5.10 -6.04 -1.36
CA ASN A 133 -5.38 -6.26 0.04
C ASN A 133 -4.13 -5.96 0.88
N ARG A 134 -4.27 -5.08 1.85
CA ARG A 134 -3.17 -4.59 2.71
C ARG A 134 -3.22 -5.17 4.11
N THR A 135 -4.04 -6.20 4.34
CA THR A 135 -4.00 -6.94 5.61
C THR A 135 -2.60 -7.48 5.83
N GLY A 136 -2.05 -7.27 7.02
CA GLY A 136 -0.67 -7.62 7.34
C GLY A 136 0.39 -6.61 6.88
N ALA A 137 0.02 -5.50 6.20
CA ALA A 137 0.97 -4.46 5.80
C ALA A 137 1.56 -3.72 7.01
N THR A 138 2.84 -3.38 6.92
CA THR A 138 3.56 -2.51 7.85
C THR A 138 3.58 -1.06 7.33
N PRO A 139 3.97 -0.07 8.16
CA PRO A 139 4.35 1.26 7.71
C PRO A 139 5.34 1.24 6.54
N PHE A 140 6.36 0.35 6.58
CA PHE A 140 7.34 0.23 5.49
C PHE A 140 6.69 -0.24 4.19
N TRP A 141 5.84 -1.27 4.25
CA TRP A 141 5.08 -1.72 3.09
C TRP A 141 4.22 -0.58 2.52
N ARG A 142 3.58 0.21 3.39
CA ARG A 142 2.74 1.34 2.97
C ARG A 142 3.54 2.47 2.32
N ALA A 143 4.73 2.76 2.83
CA ALA A 143 5.67 3.72 2.24
C ALA A 143 6.16 3.25 0.87
N ALA A 144 6.49 1.96 0.73
CA ALA A 144 6.86 1.34 -0.54
C ALA A 144 5.73 1.44 -1.58
N TYR A 145 4.47 1.21 -1.18
CA TYR A 145 3.32 1.41 -2.07
C TYR A 145 3.16 2.87 -2.52
N GLY A 146 3.47 3.83 -1.65
CA GLY A 146 3.50 5.26 -1.97
C GLY A 146 4.73 5.72 -2.76
N LEU A 147 5.70 4.83 -3.04
CA LEU A 147 7.03 5.16 -3.61
C LEU A 147 7.78 6.24 -2.81
N ASP A 148 7.54 6.27 -1.50
CA ASP A 148 8.03 7.33 -0.64
C ASP A 148 9.38 6.96 -0.03
N LEU A 149 10.45 7.27 -0.76
CA LEU A 149 11.83 7.02 -0.32
C LEU A 149 12.19 7.71 1.00
N ARG A 150 11.61 8.88 1.26
CA ARG A 150 11.89 9.63 2.50
C ARG A 150 11.33 8.87 3.69
N ALA A 151 10.07 8.44 3.58
CA ALA A 151 9.44 7.61 4.59
C ALA A 151 10.12 6.25 4.75
N MET A 152 10.47 5.58 3.65
CA MET A 152 11.15 4.27 3.71
C MET A 152 12.50 4.36 4.43
N ARG A 153 13.32 5.38 4.12
CA ARG A 153 14.61 5.60 4.80
C ARG A 153 14.43 5.91 6.29
N LEU A 154 13.51 6.82 6.61
CA LEU A 154 13.18 7.14 7.99
C LEU A 154 12.74 5.90 8.78
N LEU A 155 11.92 5.03 8.21
CA LEU A 155 11.48 3.80 8.88
C LEU A 155 12.64 2.82 9.12
N ILE A 156 13.56 2.69 8.16
CA ILE A 156 14.75 1.84 8.30
C ILE A 156 15.68 2.34 9.41
N GLU A 157 15.84 3.65 9.56
CA GLU A 157 16.63 4.26 10.65
C GLU A 157 16.14 3.85 12.05
N TYR A 158 14.84 3.52 12.19
CA TYR A 158 14.23 3.10 13.45
C TYR A 158 13.96 1.58 13.52
N GLY A 159 14.55 0.79 12.63
CA GLY A 159 14.49 -0.67 12.69
C GLY A 159 13.26 -1.31 12.02
N ALA A 160 12.67 -0.65 11.02
CA ALA A 160 11.70 -1.31 10.16
C ALA A 160 12.34 -2.49 9.40
N ASP A 161 11.60 -3.60 9.28
CA ASP A 161 11.99 -4.75 8.46
C ASP A 161 11.36 -4.62 7.06
N PRO A 162 12.19 -4.44 6.00
CA PRO A 162 11.72 -4.31 4.62
C PRO A 162 11.28 -5.63 4.00
N ASN A 163 11.39 -6.75 4.71
CA ASN A 163 11.03 -8.08 4.24
C ASN A 163 9.70 -8.58 4.82
N ILE A 164 8.88 -7.71 5.41
CA ILE A 164 7.55 -8.10 5.89
C ILE A 164 6.51 -7.95 4.76
N PRO A 165 5.92 -9.05 4.24
CA PRO A 165 4.87 -8.97 3.25
C PRO A 165 3.50 -8.72 3.91
N THR A 166 2.49 -8.37 3.10
CA THR A 166 1.08 -8.51 3.49
C THR A 166 0.71 -9.98 3.72
N GLN A 167 -0.55 -10.27 4.03
CA GLN A 167 -1.05 -11.62 4.28
C GLN A 167 -2.03 -12.06 3.19
N LYS A 168 -1.92 -13.31 2.77
CA LYS A 168 -2.93 -13.96 1.94
C LYS A 168 -4.20 -14.20 2.77
N LEU A 169 -5.32 -13.60 2.37
CA LEU A 169 -6.61 -13.85 3.01
C LEU A 169 -7.36 -15.02 2.37
N ALA A 170 -8.34 -15.54 3.10
CA ALA A 170 -9.37 -16.41 2.52
C ALA A 170 -10.13 -15.63 1.45
N GLY A 171 -9.97 -16.00 0.18
CA GLY A 171 -10.71 -15.35 -0.90
C GLY A 171 -12.20 -15.64 -0.80
N ARG A 172 -13.05 -14.61 -0.86
CA ARG A 172 -14.37 -14.78 -1.48
C ARG A 172 -14.11 -14.82 -2.98
N GLY A 173 -14.33 -15.97 -3.62
CA GLY A 173 -14.09 -16.16 -5.05
C GLY A 173 -14.80 -15.10 -5.88
N TYR A 174 -14.10 -14.00 -6.20
CA TYR A 174 -14.57 -13.03 -7.16
C TYR A 174 -14.29 -13.61 -8.54
N ARG A 175 -15.22 -13.49 -9.49
CA ARG A 175 -15.01 -13.89 -10.89
C ARG A 175 -13.70 -13.25 -11.40
N GLY A 176 -12.64 -14.05 -11.55
CA GLY A 176 -11.30 -13.64 -11.95
C GLY A 176 -10.19 -13.74 -10.87
N GLY A 177 -10.55 -14.00 -9.62
CA GLY A 177 -9.63 -14.43 -8.57
C GLY A 177 -9.48 -15.95 -8.63
N GLY A 178 -8.34 -16.42 -9.13
CA GLY A 178 -8.02 -17.83 -9.23
C GLY A 178 -7.95 -18.47 -7.85
N VAL A 179 -9.09 -18.88 -7.31
CA VAL A 179 -9.10 -20.05 -6.42
C VAL A 179 -8.69 -21.20 -7.32
N ALA A 180 -7.61 -21.90 -6.97
CA ALA A 180 -7.25 -23.14 -7.63
C ALA A 180 -8.50 -24.02 -7.64
N GLN A 181 -9.11 -24.19 -8.82
CA GLN A 181 -10.22 -25.11 -8.95
C GLN A 181 -9.65 -26.50 -8.69
N PRO A 182 -10.28 -27.32 -7.83
CA PRO A 182 -9.80 -28.66 -7.57
C PRO A 182 -9.58 -29.41 -8.90
N GLY A 183 -8.33 -29.83 -9.17
CA GLY A 183 -7.96 -30.55 -10.38
C GLY A 183 -7.36 -29.71 -11.53
N VAL A 184 -7.35 -28.38 -11.43
CA VAL A 184 -6.61 -27.51 -12.39
C VAL A 184 -5.17 -27.36 -11.92
N LEU A 185 -4.22 -27.79 -12.73
CA LEU A 185 -2.78 -27.60 -12.50
C LEU A 185 -2.47 -26.09 -12.42
N ASP A 186 -1.77 -25.68 -11.36
CA ASP A 186 -1.25 -24.33 -11.22
C ASP A 186 -0.17 -24.10 -12.31
N PRO A 187 -0.41 -23.21 -13.30
CA PRO A 187 0.52 -22.99 -14.40
C PRO A 187 1.88 -22.45 -13.97
N SER A 188 1.98 -21.85 -12.78
CA SER A 188 3.23 -21.28 -12.26
C SER A 188 4.21 -22.31 -11.71
N GLY A 189 3.74 -23.53 -11.39
CA GLY A 189 4.54 -24.55 -10.70
C GLY A 189 4.92 -24.21 -9.25
N LEU A 190 4.42 -23.10 -8.68
CA LEU A 190 4.77 -22.66 -7.32
C LEU A 190 4.01 -23.45 -6.24
N PRO A 191 4.64 -23.74 -5.09
CA PRO A 191 3.96 -24.39 -3.97
C PRO A 191 2.79 -23.52 -3.48
N PRO A 192 1.66 -24.11 -3.03
CA PRO A 192 0.51 -23.33 -2.59
C PRO A 192 0.84 -22.50 -1.34
N VAL A 193 0.41 -21.23 -1.33
CA VAL A 193 0.52 -20.37 -0.15
C VAL A 193 -0.72 -20.57 0.75
N PRO A 194 -0.57 -20.93 2.04
CA PRO A 194 -1.71 -21.08 2.95
C PRO A 194 -2.37 -19.73 3.27
N ILE A 195 -3.62 -19.77 3.71
CA ILE A 195 -4.29 -18.57 4.27
C ILE A 195 -3.50 -18.11 5.51
N GLY A 196 -3.26 -16.80 5.63
CA GLY A 196 -2.38 -16.20 6.63
C GLY A 196 -0.89 -16.22 6.24
N GLY A 197 -0.53 -16.93 5.16
CA GLY A 197 0.82 -16.93 4.60
C GLY A 197 1.19 -15.61 3.92
N PRO A 198 2.43 -15.49 3.39
CA PRO A 198 2.92 -14.27 2.76
C PRO A 198 2.06 -13.87 1.56
N GLY A 199 1.64 -12.60 1.56
CA GLY A 199 0.83 -11.97 0.54
C GLY A 199 1.68 -11.33 -0.55
N ALA A 200 1.87 -10.03 -0.46
CA ALA A 200 2.68 -9.23 -1.37
C ALA A 200 3.82 -8.56 -0.59
N TRP A 201 5.04 -8.70 -1.08
CA TRP A 201 6.25 -8.09 -0.51
C TRP A 201 6.36 -6.60 -0.86
N PRO A 202 7.15 -5.80 -0.14
CA PRO A 202 7.34 -4.38 -0.46
C PRO A 202 7.82 -4.10 -1.89
N ILE A 203 8.58 -5.00 -2.53
CA ILE A 203 8.96 -4.88 -3.95
C ILE A 203 7.74 -4.95 -4.89
N HIS A 204 6.72 -5.74 -4.57
CA HIS A 204 5.45 -5.77 -5.32
C HIS A 204 4.67 -4.46 -5.13
N ALA A 205 4.70 -3.92 -3.92
CA ALA A 205 4.10 -2.62 -3.62
C ALA A 205 4.77 -1.51 -4.45
N ALA A 206 6.10 -1.46 -4.44
CA ALA A 206 6.89 -0.45 -5.15
C ALA A 206 6.95 -0.64 -6.67
N SER A 207 6.45 -1.75 -7.21
CA SER A 207 6.40 -2.02 -8.66
C SER A 207 4.99 -1.88 -9.24
N GLY A 208 3.99 -1.63 -8.41
CA GLY A 208 2.64 -1.27 -8.86
C GLY A 208 1.63 -2.41 -8.79
N ILE A 209 1.68 -3.24 -7.74
CA ILE A 209 0.63 -4.23 -7.47
C ILE A 209 -0.78 -3.61 -7.59
N GLY A 210 -1.67 -4.33 -8.27
CA GLY A 210 -3.04 -3.92 -8.56
C GLY A 210 -3.24 -3.18 -9.89
N TYR A 211 -2.21 -2.58 -10.50
CA TYR A 211 -2.34 -1.82 -11.76
C TYR A 211 -2.93 -2.67 -12.89
N GLY A 212 -2.47 -3.93 -13.03
CA GLY A 212 -2.93 -4.87 -14.05
C GLY A 212 -4.27 -5.55 -13.77
N GLU A 213 -4.93 -5.23 -12.65
CA GLU A 213 -6.13 -5.96 -12.23
C GLU A 213 -7.42 -5.13 -12.33
N GLY A 214 -7.34 -3.82 -12.57
CA GLY A 214 -8.53 -2.96 -12.57
C GLY A 214 -8.22 -1.47 -12.66
N TYR A 215 -8.87 -0.64 -11.83
CA TYR A 215 -8.75 0.82 -11.90
C TYR A 215 -7.64 1.39 -11.00
N ALA A 216 -6.75 0.56 -10.46
CA ALA A 216 -5.68 1.02 -9.58
C ALA A 216 -4.84 2.12 -10.25
N GLY A 217 -4.55 2.01 -11.56
CA GLY A 217 -3.83 3.06 -12.29
C GLY A 217 -4.51 4.44 -12.34
N ASN A 218 -5.82 4.50 -12.14
CA ASN A 218 -6.57 5.77 -12.13
C ASN A 218 -6.64 6.40 -10.74
N ILE A 219 -6.60 5.59 -9.69
CA ILE A 219 -6.84 6.04 -8.32
C ILE A 219 -5.61 5.99 -7.42
N HIS A 220 -4.60 5.19 -7.74
CA HIS A 220 -3.40 5.10 -6.93
C HIS A 220 -2.66 6.45 -6.89
N ARG A 221 -2.08 6.77 -5.73
CA ARG A 221 -1.32 8.00 -5.50
C ARG A 221 0.04 7.62 -4.90
N HIS A 222 1.09 8.13 -5.51
CA HIS A 222 2.48 7.86 -5.13
C HIS A 222 3.35 9.09 -5.44
N VAL A 223 4.60 9.08 -5.00
CA VAL A 223 5.59 10.09 -5.39
C VAL A 223 5.82 10.00 -6.91
N PRO A 224 5.67 11.10 -7.68
CA PRO A 224 5.95 11.11 -9.11
C PRO A 224 7.38 10.67 -9.44
N GLU A 225 7.57 10.05 -10.61
CA GLU A 225 8.89 9.67 -11.14
C GLU A 225 9.79 8.85 -10.18
N SER A 226 9.17 8.09 -9.27
CA SER A 226 9.88 7.38 -8.19
C SER A 226 9.82 5.86 -8.27
N TRP A 227 9.28 5.29 -9.36
CA TRP A 227 9.17 3.84 -9.56
C TRP A 227 10.55 3.16 -9.57
N VAL A 228 11.43 3.57 -10.49
CA VAL A 228 12.79 3.03 -10.60
C VAL A 228 13.60 3.30 -9.34
N SER A 229 13.57 4.53 -8.81
CA SER A 229 14.32 4.89 -7.61
C SER A 229 13.89 4.10 -6.37
N SER A 230 12.59 3.82 -6.21
CA SER A 230 12.08 3.02 -5.09
C SER A 230 12.47 1.55 -5.21
N VAL A 231 12.30 0.95 -6.39
CA VAL A 231 12.70 -0.45 -6.61
C VAL A 231 14.22 -0.59 -6.51
N ARG A 232 14.99 0.39 -7.00
CA ARG A 232 16.45 0.42 -6.86
C ARG A 232 16.88 0.42 -5.41
N TYR A 233 16.28 1.28 -4.58
CA TYR A 233 16.52 1.29 -3.14
C TYR A 233 16.24 -0.08 -2.49
N LEU A 234 15.10 -0.70 -2.83
CA LEU A 234 14.75 -2.01 -2.28
C LEU A 234 15.76 -3.10 -2.67
N ILE A 235 16.22 -3.13 -3.93
CA ILE A 235 17.16 -4.16 -4.42
C ILE A 235 18.59 -3.88 -3.97
N GLU A 236 19.12 -2.70 -4.27
CA GLU A 236 20.54 -2.39 -4.10
C GLU A 236 20.92 -2.10 -2.65
N GLU A 237 20.06 -1.41 -1.89
CA GLU A 237 20.37 -1.03 -0.51
C GLU A 237 19.77 -1.99 0.52
N LEU A 238 18.60 -2.57 0.25
CA LEU A 238 17.91 -3.45 1.22
C LEU A 238 17.95 -4.95 0.85
N GLY A 239 18.51 -5.31 -0.30
CA GLY A 239 18.70 -6.71 -0.71
C GLY A 239 17.40 -7.44 -1.05
N ALA A 240 16.36 -6.73 -1.50
CA ALA A 240 15.11 -7.35 -1.91
C ALA A 240 15.31 -8.32 -3.08
N ASP A 241 14.73 -9.51 -2.99
CA ASP A 241 14.73 -10.49 -4.08
C ASP A 241 13.94 -9.97 -5.29
N VAL A 242 14.67 -9.72 -6.39
CA VAL A 242 14.12 -9.26 -7.67
C VAL A 242 13.07 -10.22 -8.24
N ASN A 243 13.18 -11.51 -7.92
CA ASN A 243 12.31 -12.59 -8.39
C ASN A 243 11.30 -13.05 -7.34
N ALA A 244 11.14 -12.30 -6.24
CA ALA A 244 10.13 -12.59 -5.23
C ALA A 244 8.76 -12.77 -5.89
N ARG A 245 8.00 -13.76 -5.40
CA ARG A 245 6.65 -14.08 -5.87
C ARG A 245 5.62 -13.66 -4.83
N ASP A 246 4.61 -12.90 -5.24
CA ASP A 246 3.42 -12.67 -4.41
C ASP A 246 2.54 -13.94 -4.32
N HIS A 247 1.47 -13.88 -3.52
CA HIS A 247 0.57 -15.02 -3.33
C HIS A 247 -0.19 -15.44 -4.60
N ASN A 248 -0.27 -14.58 -5.62
CA ASN A 248 -0.83 -14.87 -6.94
C ASN A 248 0.26 -15.31 -7.95
N GLY A 249 1.52 -15.34 -7.53
CA GLY A 249 2.66 -15.68 -8.36
C GLY A 249 3.12 -14.52 -9.25
N TYR A 250 2.75 -13.27 -9.02
CA TYR A 250 3.36 -12.15 -9.75
C TYR A 250 4.75 -11.84 -9.20
N THR A 251 5.60 -11.30 -10.08
CA THR A 251 6.89 -10.68 -9.74
C THR A 251 6.79 -9.16 -9.88
N ALA A 252 7.80 -8.42 -9.43
CA ALA A 252 7.91 -6.99 -9.71
C ALA A 252 7.83 -6.67 -11.22
N LEU A 253 8.40 -7.55 -12.06
CA LEU A 253 8.41 -7.39 -13.51
C LEU A 253 7.00 -7.48 -14.13
N HIS A 254 6.12 -8.35 -13.60
CA HIS A 254 4.72 -8.39 -14.03
C HIS A 254 3.97 -7.08 -13.73
N HIS A 255 4.22 -6.48 -12.57
CA HIS A 255 3.58 -5.21 -12.19
C HIS A 255 4.11 -4.03 -13.01
N ALA A 256 5.41 -4.01 -13.33
CA ALA A 256 5.99 -3.03 -14.25
C ALA A 256 5.41 -3.16 -15.67
N ALA A 257 5.26 -4.38 -16.18
CA ALA A 257 4.63 -4.66 -17.48
C ALA A 257 3.17 -4.18 -17.54
N ALA A 258 2.40 -4.37 -16.46
CA ALA A 258 1.02 -3.89 -16.35
C ALA A 258 0.87 -2.35 -16.38
N ARG A 259 1.98 -1.63 -16.25
CA ARG A 259 2.05 -0.16 -16.32
C ARG A 259 2.62 0.36 -17.63
N GLY A 260 3.13 -0.52 -18.50
CA GLY A 260 3.91 -0.12 -19.67
C GLY A 260 5.25 0.55 -19.32
N ASP A 261 5.79 0.28 -18.13
CA ASP A 261 6.97 0.95 -17.59
C ASP A 261 8.27 0.32 -18.11
N ASN A 262 8.64 0.68 -19.35
CA ASN A 262 9.82 0.14 -20.02
C ASN A 262 11.13 0.44 -19.27
N GLU A 263 11.23 1.57 -18.58
CA GLU A 263 12.42 1.94 -17.82
C GLU A 263 12.61 0.98 -16.63
N LEU A 264 11.55 0.77 -15.85
CA LEU A 264 11.60 -0.18 -14.73
C LEU A 264 11.79 -1.62 -15.19
N ILE A 265 11.20 -2.02 -16.33
CA ILE A 265 11.40 -3.35 -16.93
C ILE A 265 12.87 -3.57 -17.26
N LEU A 266 13.50 -2.65 -17.98
CA LEU A 266 14.90 -2.76 -18.36
C LEU A 266 15.81 -2.80 -17.13
N TYR A 267 15.52 -1.97 -16.12
CA TYR A 267 16.23 -2.00 -14.85
C TYR A 267 16.10 -3.37 -14.15
N LEU A 268 14.88 -3.88 -13.95
CA LEU A 268 14.65 -5.17 -13.31
C LEU A 268 15.37 -6.32 -14.04
N VAL A 269 15.33 -6.33 -15.38
CA VAL A 269 16.04 -7.33 -16.18
C VAL A 269 17.56 -7.22 -16.02
N SER A 270 18.11 -6.01 -15.92
CA SER A 270 19.53 -5.79 -15.61
C SER A 270 19.93 -6.33 -14.22
N GLN A 271 18.98 -6.42 -13.29
CA GLN A 271 19.15 -7.02 -11.97
C GLN A 271 18.87 -8.54 -11.95
N GLY A 272 18.61 -9.16 -13.11
CA GLY A 272 18.38 -10.61 -13.21
C GLY A 272 16.92 -11.06 -13.00
N ALA A 273 15.95 -10.17 -13.26
CA ALA A 273 14.53 -10.56 -13.24
C ALA A 273 14.22 -11.62 -14.31
N ASP A 274 13.47 -12.65 -13.92
CA ASP A 274 13.01 -13.72 -14.80
C ASP A 274 11.83 -13.25 -15.68
N VAL A 275 12.14 -12.98 -16.95
CA VAL A 275 11.16 -12.60 -17.98
C VAL A 275 10.20 -13.73 -18.37
N SER A 276 10.55 -14.98 -18.07
CA SER A 276 9.75 -16.17 -18.40
C SER A 276 8.77 -16.57 -17.29
N ALA A 277 8.77 -15.84 -16.17
CA ALA A 277 7.91 -16.12 -15.03
C ALA A 277 6.42 -16.12 -15.42
N VAL A 278 5.71 -17.14 -14.95
CA VAL A 278 4.26 -17.31 -15.15
C VAL A 278 3.55 -17.23 -13.80
N SER A 279 2.50 -16.41 -13.71
CA SER A 279 1.65 -16.29 -12.52
C SER A 279 0.73 -17.51 -12.33
N ARG A 280 0.08 -17.62 -11.16
CA ARG A 280 -0.91 -18.69 -10.90
C ARG A 280 -2.16 -18.59 -11.77
N ARG A 281 -2.37 -17.44 -12.43
CA ARG A 281 -3.42 -17.26 -13.45
C ARG A 281 -2.97 -17.66 -14.86
N GLY A 282 -1.75 -18.17 -15.01
CA GLY A 282 -1.19 -18.51 -16.32
C GLY A 282 -0.75 -17.31 -17.15
N GLN A 283 -0.70 -16.11 -16.55
CA GLN A 283 -0.25 -14.90 -17.25
C GLN A 283 1.27 -14.82 -17.18
N THR A 284 1.90 -14.61 -18.33
CA THR A 284 3.32 -14.26 -18.46
C THR A 284 3.54 -12.78 -18.17
N VAL A 285 4.80 -12.34 -18.20
CA VAL A 285 5.16 -10.93 -18.09
C VAL A 285 4.60 -10.12 -19.28
N ALA A 286 4.75 -10.61 -20.52
CA ALA A 286 4.21 -9.93 -21.72
C ALA A 286 2.68 -9.85 -21.73
N ASP A 287 1.99 -10.87 -21.21
CA ASP A 287 0.53 -10.87 -21.10
C ASP A 287 0.02 -9.69 -20.25
N MET A 288 0.78 -9.28 -19.23
CA MET A 288 0.42 -8.15 -18.38
C MET A 288 0.45 -6.81 -19.13
N ALA A 289 1.37 -6.67 -20.10
CA ALA A 289 1.42 -5.50 -20.98
C ALA A 289 0.35 -5.53 -22.08
N ASN A 290 -0.16 -6.71 -22.43
CA ASN A 290 -1.15 -6.91 -23.50
C ASN A 290 -2.61 -6.68 -23.07
N GLY A 291 -2.85 -6.06 -21.91
CA GLY A 291 -4.20 -5.76 -21.44
C GLY A 291 -4.99 -7.02 -21.02
N PRO A 292 -4.57 -7.71 -19.94
CA PRO A 292 -5.18 -8.98 -19.53
C PRO A 292 -6.57 -8.82 -18.90
N VAL A 293 -7.05 -7.58 -18.76
CA VAL A 293 -8.36 -7.24 -18.21
C VAL A 293 -9.01 -6.20 -19.12
N GLN A 294 -10.34 -6.28 -19.25
CA GLN A 294 -11.19 -5.53 -20.22
C GLN A 294 -10.98 -4.00 -20.28
N ARG A 295 -10.29 -3.38 -19.31
CA ARG A 295 -10.24 -1.92 -19.13
C ARG A 295 -8.84 -1.32 -19.23
N ILE A 296 -7.83 -2.13 -19.52
CA ILE A 296 -6.44 -1.67 -19.68
C ILE A 296 -6.08 -1.87 -21.14
N LEU A 297 -5.83 -0.77 -21.86
CA LEU A 297 -5.35 -0.85 -23.23
C LEU A 297 -3.95 -1.48 -23.27
N PRO A 298 -3.63 -2.27 -24.31
CA PRO A 298 -2.32 -2.88 -24.43
C PRO A 298 -1.22 -1.83 -24.64
N PHE A 299 -0.08 -2.03 -23.99
CA PHE A 299 1.13 -1.23 -24.16
C PHE A 299 2.00 -1.87 -25.26
N LEU A 300 1.71 -1.57 -26.53
CA LEU A 300 2.32 -2.26 -27.67
C LEU A 300 3.86 -2.20 -27.69
N SER A 301 4.44 -1.06 -27.32
CA SER A 301 5.90 -0.93 -27.23
C SER A 301 6.50 -1.80 -26.13
N THR A 302 5.79 -1.96 -25.01
CA THR A 302 6.18 -2.83 -23.89
C THR A 302 6.02 -4.30 -24.23
N VAL A 303 4.95 -4.67 -24.94
CA VAL A 303 4.76 -6.03 -25.46
C VAL A 303 5.94 -6.42 -26.36
N ALA A 304 6.26 -5.58 -27.35
CA ALA A 304 7.38 -5.84 -28.26
C ALA A 304 8.73 -5.93 -27.53
N LEU A 305 8.95 -5.07 -26.51
CA LEU A 305 10.13 -5.14 -25.66
C LEU A 305 10.23 -6.49 -24.94
N LEU A 306 9.15 -6.92 -24.27
CA LEU A 306 9.12 -8.15 -23.48
C LEU A 306 9.25 -9.41 -24.36
N GLU A 307 8.63 -9.42 -25.53
CA GLU A 307 8.82 -10.48 -26.53
C GLU A 307 10.28 -10.54 -27.00
N GLY A 308 10.89 -9.39 -27.29
CA GLY A 308 12.31 -9.31 -27.65
C GLY A 308 13.26 -9.76 -26.54
N LEU A 309 12.84 -9.64 -25.27
CA LEU A 309 13.56 -10.15 -24.10
C LEU A 309 13.29 -11.63 -23.82
N GLY A 310 12.36 -12.28 -24.52
CA GLY A 310 12.07 -13.71 -24.41
C GLY A 310 10.84 -14.08 -23.58
N SER A 311 10.01 -13.11 -23.17
CA SER A 311 8.70 -13.40 -22.59
C SER A 311 7.73 -13.85 -23.67
N GLN A 312 7.03 -14.96 -23.47
CA GLN A 312 5.97 -15.39 -24.37
C GLN A 312 4.73 -14.52 -24.19
N ASN A 313 4.06 -14.16 -25.29
CA ASN A 313 2.79 -13.45 -25.30
C ASN A 313 1.70 -14.39 -25.81
N ASN A 314 0.61 -14.51 -25.06
CA ASN A 314 -0.53 -15.33 -25.48
C ASN A 314 -1.39 -14.66 -26.58
N HIS A 315 -1.11 -13.39 -26.90
CA HIS A 315 -1.83 -12.54 -27.86
C HIS A 315 -3.34 -12.44 -27.62
N ASN A 316 -3.79 -12.72 -26.40
CA ASN A 316 -5.18 -12.70 -25.98
C ASN A 316 -5.49 -11.40 -25.22
N CYS A 317 -5.47 -10.29 -25.95
CA CYS A 317 -5.84 -8.99 -25.42
C CYS A 317 -7.35 -8.94 -25.14
N VAL A 318 -7.74 -8.64 -23.90
CA VAL A 318 -9.16 -8.64 -23.46
C VAL A 318 -9.82 -7.28 -23.64
N ALA A 319 -9.03 -6.22 -23.80
CA ALA A 319 -9.48 -4.84 -24.03
C ALA A 319 -9.41 -4.40 -25.50
N CYS A 320 -8.93 -5.30 -26.36
CA CYS A 320 -9.07 -5.24 -27.80
C CYS A 320 -10.42 -5.89 -28.19
#